data_AF-A0A1G0ICE3-F1
#
_entry.id   AF-A0A1G0ICE3-F1
#
_cell.length_a   1.000
_cell.length_b   1.000
_cell.length_c   1.000
_cell.angle_alpha   90.00
_cell.angle_beta   90.00
_cell.angle_gamma   90.00
#
_symmetry.space_group_name_H-M   'P 1'
#
loop_
_entity.id
_entity.type
_entity.pdbx_description
1 polymer ?
#
loop_
_entity_poly.entity_id
_entity_poly.type
_entity_poly.pdbx_seq_one_letter_code
_entity_poly.pdbx_strand_id
1 'polypeptide(L)'
;MTEITETVARKVLTNIDAGLCSGLGEPIPGRMCIMAAINHAMGNAHGDKPNCVHPVVRAFDIRLNDANWSSNEARAKGMRREGIAKLGSTEIDGLKFAKAVALGSIRHILPIVLRLAASKGGKHAAELESSAKDCESATHENALVVARAARSAAYADASADAYAYAKRDEILALSAEIACEALIECGSEGAKYLWLCDEVAA
;
A
#
# COMPACT_ATOMS: atom_id res chain seq x y z
N MET A 1 -25.48 3.47 -0.50
CA MET A 1 -24.12 4.03 -0.40
C MET A 1 -24.01 4.67 0.98
N THR A 2 -23.03 4.28 1.79
CA THR A 2 -22.79 4.99 3.06
C THR A 2 -22.02 6.26 2.72
N GLU A 3 -22.58 7.42 3.05
CA GLU A 3 -21.96 8.73 2.82
C GLU A 3 -20.64 8.84 3.58
N ILE A 4 -19.56 9.21 2.89
CA ILE A 4 -18.27 9.46 3.55
C ILE A 4 -18.24 10.91 3.99
N THR A 5 -18.22 11.10 5.30
CA THR A 5 -18.19 12.42 5.95
C THR A 5 -16.85 12.67 6.63
N GLU A 6 -16.54 13.94 6.93
CA GLU A 6 -15.36 14.30 7.73
C GLU A 6 -15.37 13.61 9.10
N THR A 7 -16.55 13.50 9.73
CA THR A 7 -16.70 12.80 11.02
C THR A 7 -16.27 11.34 10.92
N VAL A 8 -16.66 10.64 9.84
CA VAL A 8 -16.23 9.26 9.60
C VAL A 8 -14.72 9.21 9.37
N ALA A 9 -14.18 10.09 8.51
CA ALA A 9 -12.74 10.13 8.23
C ALA A 9 -11.90 10.38 9.49
N ARG A 10 -12.31 11.29 10.38
CA ARG A 10 -11.63 11.55 11.68
C ARG A 10 -11.68 10.33 12.62
N LYS A 11 -12.80 9.61 12.68
CA LYS A 11 -12.90 8.36 13.47
C LYS A 11 -12.00 7.26 12.89
N VAL A 12 -11.94 7.14 11.57
CA VAL A 12 -11.02 6.21 10.90
C VAL A 12 -9.58 6.55 11.24
N LEU A 13 -9.17 7.82 11.12
CA LEU A 13 -7.83 8.28 11.52
C LEU A 13 -7.54 7.96 12.99
N THR A 14 -8.47 8.25 13.89
CA THR A 14 -8.31 7.95 15.33
C THR A 14 -8.03 6.47 15.55
N ASN A 15 -8.75 5.57 14.86
CA ASN A 15 -8.52 4.13 14.99
C ASN A 15 -7.19 3.69 14.37
N ILE A 16 -6.77 4.29 13.25
CA ILE A 16 -5.47 4.00 12.62
C ILE A 16 -4.32 4.50 13.51
N ASP A 17 -4.41 5.71 14.04
CA ASP A 17 -3.36 6.36 14.85
C ASP A 17 -3.14 5.66 16.20
N ALA A 18 -4.12 4.89 16.67
CA ALA A 18 -3.96 3.99 17.81
C ALA A 18 -3.07 2.76 17.52
N GLY A 19 -2.71 2.50 16.26
CA GLY A 19 -1.97 1.32 15.81
C GLY A 19 -2.86 0.35 15.02
N LEU A 20 -2.24 -0.40 14.09
CA LEU A 20 -2.91 -1.44 13.29
C LEU A 20 -2.25 -2.79 13.53
N CYS A 21 -3.02 -3.85 13.78
CA CYS A 21 -2.46 -5.21 13.92
C CYS A 21 -2.45 -5.99 12.59
N SER A 22 -1.62 -7.03 12.52
CA SER A 22 -1.72 -8.06 11.48
C SER A 22 -2.91 -8.99 11.78
N GLY A 23 -3.62 -9.42 10.75
CA GLY A 23 -4.87 -10.16 10.87
C GLY A 23 -6.01 -9.32 11.42
N LEU A 24 -7.22 -9.88 11.41
CA LEU A 24 -8.46 -9.17 11.76
C LEU A 24 -8.42 -8.44 13.12
N GLY A 25 -7.85 -9.10 14.13
CA GLY A 25 -7.74 -8.56 15.48
C GLY A 25 -9.07 -8.51 16.26
N GLU A 26 -9.10 -7.67 17.30
CA GLU A 26 -10.23 -7.43 18.20
C GLU A 26 -10.80 -6.02 17.94
N PRO A 27 -12.10 -5.75 18.16
CA PRO A 27 -12.72 -4.44 17.91
C PRO A 27 -12.32 -3.39 18.98
N ILE A 28 -11.02 -3.14 19.11
CA ILE A 28 -10.38 -2.25 20.09
C ILE A 28 -9.32 -1.44 19.31
N PRO A 29 -9.30 -0.09 19.41
CA PRO A 29 -8.25 0.72 18.79
C PRO A 29 -6.84 0.22 19.16
N GLY A 30 -5.93 0.16 18.17
CA GLY A 30 -4.60 -0.45 18.34
C GLY A 30 -4.53 -1.97 18.15
N ARG A 31 -5.68 -2.65 18.08
CA ARG A 31 -5.80 -4.11 17.94
C ARG A 31 -6.66 -4.55 16.77
N MET A 32 -6.90 -3.67 15.81
CA MET A 32 -7.66 -3.94 14.59
C MET A 32 -6.73 -3.88 13.37
N CYS A 33 -7.02 -4.68 12.34
CA CYS A 33 -6.48 -4.39 11.00
C CYS A 33 -7.12 -3.12 10.44
N ILE A 34 -6.58 -2.61 9.33
CA ILE A 34 -7.10 -1.40 8.68
C ILE A 34 -8.58 -1.51 8.28
N MET A 35 -9.03 -2.67 7.81
CA MET A 35 -10.43 -2.87 7.39
C MET A 35 -11.38 -2.92 8.60
N ALA A 36 -10.95 -3.56 9.69
CA ALA A 36 -11.71 -3.59 10.95
C ALA A 36 -11.78 -2.20 11.59
N ALA A 37 -10.69 -1.42 11.53
CA ALA A 37 -10.66 -0.03 12.00
C ALA A 37 -11.69 0.85 11.27
N ILE A 38 -11.90 0.62 9.95
CA ILE A 38 -12.93 1.30 9.17
C ILE A 38 -14.33 0.84 9.61
N ASN A 39 -14.58 -0.46 9.71
CA ASN A 39 -15.87 -0.98 10.19
C ASN A 39 -16.23 -0.43 11.57
N HIS A 40 -15.27 -0.41 12.49
CA HIS A 40 -15.42 0.14 13.83
C HIS A 40 -15.77 1.64 13.80
N ALA A 41 -15.06 2.44 13.00
CA ALA A 41 -15.36 3.87 12.85
C ALA A 41 -16.78 4.15 12.30
N MET A 42 -17.28 3.26 11.45
CA MET A 42 -18.60 3.34 10.83
C MET A 42 -19.72 2.71 11.65
N GLY A 43 -19.41 2.06 12.77
CA GLY A 43 -20.39 1.35 13.59
C GLY A 43 -20.91 0.05 12.96
N ASN A 44 -20.18 -0.51 11.99
CA ASN A 44 -20.50 -1.80 11.40
C ASN A 44 -20.07 -2.95 12.33
N ALA A 45 -20.56 -4.16 12.05
CA ALA A 45 -20.08 -5.36 12.72
C ALA A 45 -18.56 -5.55 12.50
N HIS A 46 -17.88 -6.10 13.51
CA HIS A 46 -16.44 -6.41 13.42
C HIS A 46 -16.16 -7.38 12.27
N GLY A 47 -15.16 -7.05 11.45
CA GLY A 47 -14.83 -7.79 10.24
C GLY A 47 -13.94 -6.96 9.31
N ASP A 48 -13.47 -7.59 8.24
CA ASP A 48 -12.54 -7.01 7.25
C ASP A 48 -13.23 -6.58 5.95
N LYS A 49 -14.57 -6.54 5.93
CA LYS A 49 -15.39 -6.20 4.74
C LYS A 49 -16.20 -4.93 4.95
N PRO A 50 -15.58 -3.74 5.06
CA PRO A 50 -16.33 -2.50 5.10
C PRO A 50 -17.13 -2.33 3.80
N ASN A 51 -18.35 -1.83 3.95
CA ASN A 51 -19.30 -1.65 2.86
C ASN A 51 -18.93 -0.48 1.91
N CYS A 52 -17.98 0.37 2.31
CA CYS A 52 -17.54 1.54 1.58
C CYS A 52 -16.21 1.33 0.82
N VAL A 53 -15.60 0.15 0.89
CA VAL A 53 -14.32 -0.13 0.21
C VAL A 53 -14.53 -1.12 -0.92
N HIS A 54 -14.04 -0.79 -2.11
CA HIS A 54 -14.11 -1.65 -3.28
C HIS A 54 -13.42 -3.00 -3.03
N PRO A 55 -13.95 -4.14 -3.50
CA PRO A 55 -13.36 -5.46 -3.26
C PRO A 55 -11.89 -5.61 -3.69
N VAL A 56 -11.48 -4.97 -4.79
CA VAL A 56 -10.09 -5.00 -5.27
C VAL A 56 -9.16 -4.21 -4.34
N VAL A 57 -9.59 -3.05 -3.85
CA VAL A 57 -8.83 -2.21 -2.90
C VAL A 57 -8.70 -2.98 -1.58
N ARG A 58 -9.79 -3.56 -1.08
CA ARG A 58 -9.78 -4.42 0.12
C ARG A 58 -8.81 -5.61 -0.03
N ALA A 59 -8.79 -6.28 -1.18
CA ALA A 59 -7.90 -7.42 -1.39
C ALA A 59 -6.42 -7.01 -1.37
N PHE A 60 -6.09 -5.84 -1.94
CA PHE A 60 -4.77 -5.24 -1.83
C PHE A 60 -4.43 -4.92 -0.36
N ASP A 61 -5.35 -4.27 0.35
CA ASP A 61 -5.13 -3.82 1.72
C ASP A 61 -4.96 -4.92 2.75
N ILE A 62 -5.71 -6.02 2.61
CA ILE A 62 -5.54 -7.18 3.49
C ILE A 62 -4.11 -7.70 3.37
N ARG A 63 -3.59 -7.80 2.14
CA ARG A 63 -2.21 -8.24 1.91
C ARG A 63 -1.18 -7.23 2.42
N LEU A 64 -1.42 -5.94 2.21
CA LEU A 64 -0.53 -4.89 2.69
C LEU A 64 -0.52 -4.82 4.22
N ASN A 65 -1.68 -4.87 4.87
CA ASN A 65 -1.83 -4.90 6.33
C ASN A 65 -1.09 -6.10 6.94
N ASP A 66 -1.27 -7.28 6.35
CA ASP A 66 -0.71 -8.52 6.88
C ASP A 66 0.76 -8.74 6.48
N ALA A 67 1.34 -7.82 5.71
CA ALA A 67 2.77 -7.83 5.42
C ALA A 67 3.61 -7.68 6.69
N ASN A 68 4.90 -7.99 6.56
CA ASN A 68 5.84 -8.05 7.67
C ASN A 68 6.36 -6.66 8.11
N TRP A 69 5.46 -5.73 8.42
CA TRP A 69 5.77 -4.46 9.08
C TRP A 69 6.55 -4.69 10.37
N SER A 70 7.42 -3.75 10.75
CA SER A 70 8.22 -3.87 11.97
C SER A 70 7.42 -3.78 13.27
N SER A 71 6.30 -3.06 13.26
CA SER A 71 5.40 -2.92 14.41
C SER A 71 3.99 -2.50 13.97
N ASN A 72 3.06 -2.46 14.92
CA ASN A 72 1.71 -1.97 14.69
C ASN A 72 1.69 -0.46 14.39
N GLU A 73 2.60 0.28 15.01
CA GLU A 73 2.79 1.73 14.81
C GLU A 73 3.38 2.01 13.44
N ALA A 74 4.36 1.21 12.98
CA ALA A 74 4.93 1.34 11.64
C ALA A 74 3.86 1.07 10.56
N ARG A 75 3.04 0.02 10.76
CA ARG A 75 1.90 -0.30 9.89
C ARG A 75 0.88 0.84 9.84
N ALA A 76 0.46 1.33 11.01
CA ALA A 76 -0.46 2.47 11.11
C ALA A 76 0.08 3.70 10.38
N LYS A 77 1.32 4.09 10.66
CA LYS A 77 1.97 5.25 10.04
C LYS A 77 2.05 5.10 8.52
N GLY A 78 2.48 3.94 8.02
CA GLY A 78 2.64 3.69 6.59
C GLY A 78 1.31 3.68 5.83
N MET A 79 0.25 3.13 6.43
CA MET A 79 -1.06 3.00 5.78
C MET A 79 -2.01 4.17 6.06
N ARG A 80 -1.55 5.22 6.75
CA ARG A 80 -2.42 6.28 7.27
C ARG A 80 -3.18 7.06 6.20
N ARG A 81 -2.47 7.59 5.20
CA ARG A 81 -3.05 8.37 4.09
C ARG A 81 -3.95 7.51 3.21
N GLU A 82 -3.43 6.34 2.83
CA GLU A 82 -4.15 5.33 2.05
C GLU A 82 -5.45 4.88 2.76
N GLY A 83 -5.38 4.72 4.09
CA GLY A 83 -6.49 4.52 5.02
C GLY A 83 -7.70 5.42 4.79
N ILE A 84 -7.43 6.69 4.50
CA ILE A 84 -8.45 7.71 4.24
C ILE A 84 -8.82 7.77 2.76
N ALA A 85 -7.83 7.70 1.86
CA ALA A 85 -8.08 7.76 0.43
C ALA A 85 -9.08 6.69 -0.06
N LYS A 86 -9.09 5.50 0.56
CA LYS A 86 -9.94 4.38 0.11
C LYS A 86 -11.41 4.46 0.48
N LEU A 87 -11.77 5.37 1.39
CA LEU A 87 -13.15 5.48 1.88
C LEU A 87 -14.06 5.86 0.71
N GLY A 88 -15.16 5.12 0.52
CA GLY A 88 -16.09 5.35 -0.59
C GLY A 88 -15.54 4.91 -1.95
N SER A 89 -14.55 4.02 -1.99
CA SER A 89 -13.98 3.53 -3.25
C SER A 89 -14.92 2.62 -4.04
N THR A 90 -16.12 2.25 -3.55
CA THR A 90 -17.02 1.31 -4.24
C THR A 90 -17.39 1.71 -5.66
N GLU A 91 -17.37 3.01 -5.96
CA GLU A 91 -17.75 3.57 -7.26
C GLU A 91 -16.55 3.73 -8.23
N ILE A 92 -15.32 3.41 -7.81
CA ILE A 92 -14.15 3.53 -8.68
C ILE A 92 -14.05 2.37 -9.69
N ASP A 93 -13.32 2.60 -10.77
CA ASP A 93 -12.86 1.52 -11.64
C ASP A 93 -11.73 0.72 -10.94
N GLY A 94 -12.09 -0.43 -10.38
CA GLY A 94 -11.14 -1.33 -9.72
C GLY A 94 -10.02 -1.87 -10.63
N LEU A 95 -10.26 -2.00 -11.94
CA LEU A 95 -9.23 -2.42 -12.89
C LEU A 95 -8.23 -1.28 -13.14
N LYS A 96 -8.72 -0.04 -13.26
CA LYS A 96 -7.86 1.15 -13.33
C LYS A 96 -6.98 1.25 -12.09
N PHE A 97 -7.55 1.11 -10.89
CA PHE A 97 -6.81 1.08 -9.63
C PHE A 97 -5.72 0.00 -9.64
N ALA A 98 -6.07 -1.25 -9.97
CA ALA A 98 -5.11 -2.35 -9.97
C ALA A 98 -3.95 -2.14 -10.96
N LYS A 99 -4.24 -1.59 -12.15
CA LYS A 99 -3.21 -1.26 -13.16
C LYS A 99 -2.30 -0.12 -12.68
N ALA A 100 -2.85 0.90 -12.04
CA ALA A 100 -2.07 2.01 -11.49
C ALA A 100 -1.14 1.52 -10.37
N VAL A 101 -1.65 0.73 -9.42
CA VAL A 101 -0.83 0.15 -8.34
C VAL A 101 0.28 -0.76 -8.89
N ALA A 102 -0.04 -1.61 -9.88
CA ALA A 102 0.95 -2.47 -10.50
C ALA A 102 2.05 -1.68 -11.22
N LEU A 103 1.68 -0.66 -12.01
CA LEU A 103 2.64 0.18 -12.71
C LEU A 103 3.50 1.00 -11.73
N GLY A 104 2.90 1.59 -10.70
CA GLY A 104 3.62 2.32 -9.65
C GLY A 104 4.61 1.42 -8.91
N SER A 105 4.21 0.18 -8.60
CA SER A 105 5.10 -0.80 -7.96
C SER A 105 6.30 -1.14 -8.86
N ILE A 106 6.06 -1.28 -10.18
CA ILE A 106 7.14 -1.50 -11.15
C ILE A 106 8.06 -0.29 -11.21
N ARG A 107 7.53 0.93 -11.30
CA ARG A 107 8.33 2.14 -11.48
C ARG A 107 9.09 2.59 -10.24
N HIS A 108 8.59 2.29 -9.04
CA HIS A 108 9.11 2.89 -7.82
C HIS A 108 9.63 1.88 -6.80
N ILE A 109 9.06 0.68 -6.72
CA ILE A 109 9.51 -0.34 -5.75
C ILE A 109 10.58 -1.25 -6.35
N LEU A 110 10.35 -1.80 -7.55
CA LEU A 110 11.33 -2.72 -8.17
C LEU A 110 12.73 -2.11 -8.33
N PRO A 111 12.91 -0.85 -8.76
CA PRO A 111 14.23 -0.26 -8.89
C PRO A 111 14.99 -0.22 -7.56
N ILE A 112 14.30 0.09 -6.45
CA ILE A 112 14.90 0.10 -5.12
C ILE A 112 15.45 -1.29 -4.79
N VAL A 113 14.63 -2.33 -4.93
CA VAL A 113 15.03 -3.71 -4.60
C VAL A 113 16.16 -4.21 -5.51
N LEU A 114 16.08 -3.93 -6.81
CA LEU A 114 17.10 -4.33 -7.78
C LEU A 114 18.45 -3.65 -7.52
N ARG A 115 18.44 -2.33 -7.25
CA ARG A 115 19.69 -1.60 -6.94
C ARG A 115 20.30 -2.01 -5.60
N LEU A 116 19.47 -2.34 -4.62
CA LEU A 116 19.95 -2.90 -3.35
C LEU A 116 20.67 -4.23 -3.57
N ALA A 117 20.12 -5.12 -4.40
CA ALA A 117 20.81 -6.36 -4.78
C ALA A 117 22.09 -6.08 -5.58
N ALA A 118 22.03 -5.16 -6.57
CA ALA A 118 23.19 -4.78 -7.38
C ALA A 118 24.37 -4.23 -6.54
N SER A 119 24.07 -3.48 -5.48
CA SER A 119 25.07 -2.86 -4.61
C SER A 119 26.03 -3.85 -3.93
N LYS A 120 25.73 -5.16 -3.96
CA LYS A 120 26.60 -6.22 -3.44
C LYS A 120 27.77 -6.58 -4.35
N GLY A 121 27.80 -6.06 -5.58
CA GLY A 121 28.89 -6.31 -6.53
C GLY A 121 28.94 -7.76 -7.03
N GLY A 122 27.81 -8.47 -7.00
CA GLY A 122 27.69 -9.81 -7.55
C GLY A 122 27.81 -9.85 -9.08
N LYS A 123 27.94 -11.06 -9.65
CA LYS A 123 28.08 -11.27 -11.11
C LYS A 123 26.97 -10.61 -11.94
N HIS A 124 25.78 -10.46 -11.36
CA HIS A 124 24.59 -9.89 -12.01
C HIS A 124 24.36 -8.39 -11.70
N ALA A 125 25.27 -7.71 -11.00
CA ALA A 125 25.07 -6.32 -10.56
C ALA A 125 24.73 -5.35 -11.70
N ALA A 126 25.41 -5.46 -12.85
CA ALA A 126 25.13 -4.60 -14.00
C ALA A 126 23.75 -4.88 -14.64
N GLU A 127 23.34 -6.15 -14.67
CA GLU A 127 22.04 -6.57 -15.19
C GLU A 127 20.88 -6.10 -14.29
N LEU A 128 21.08 -6.16 -12.97
CA LEU A 128 20.15 -5.64 -11.97
C LEU A 128 20.00 -4.12 -12.10
N GLU A 129 21.10 -3.38 -12.24
CA GLU A 129 21.07 -1.92 -12.44
C GLU A 129 20.39 -1.54 -13.77
N SER A 130 20.64 -2.30 -14.85
CA SER A 130 19.95 -2.09 -16.13
C SER A 130 18.45 -2.33 -15.98
N SER A 131 18.05 -3.44 -15.35
CA SER A 131 16.65 -3.77 -15.11
C SER A 131 15.94 -2.72 -14.25
N ALA A 132 16.65 -2.11 -13.30
CA ALA A 132 16.10 -1.03 -12.48
C ALA A 132 15.73 0.21 -13.34
N LYS A 133 16.59 0.58 -14.30
CA LYS A 133 16.32 1.70 -15.22
C LYS A 133 15.15 1.40 -16.17
N ASP A 134 15.05 0.16 -16.64
CA ASP A 134 13.92 -0.27 -17.48
C ASP A 134 12.60 -0.20 -16.68
N CYS A 135 12.64 -0.58 -15.40
CA CYS A 135 11.49 -0.46 -14.48
C CYS A 135 11.02 0.99 -14.32
N GLU A 136 11.94 1.94 -14.11
CA GLU A 136 11.61 3.36 -13.95
C GLU A 136 10.92 3.96 -15.19
N SER A 137 11.26 3.46 -16.39
CA SER A 137 10.72 3.94 -17.66
C SER A 137 9.52 3.11 -18.16
N ALA A 138 9.06 2.11 -17.39
CA ALA A 138 7.97 1.23 -17.79
C ALA A 138 6.70 2.03 -18.12
N THR A 139 5.90 1.56 -19.07
CA THR A 139 4.58 2.10 -19.43
C THR A 139 3.51 1.02 -19.25
N HIS A 140 2.23 1.35 -19.41
CA HIS A 140 1.18 0.34 -19.34
C HIS A 140 1.34 -0.76 -20.40
N GLU A 141 1.88 -0.41 -21.57
CA GLU A 141 2.07 -1.33 -22.69
C GLU A 141 3.18 -2.35 -22.44
N ASN A 142 4.26 -1.95 -21.74
CA ASN A 142 5.43 -2.81 -21.53
C ASN A 142 5.58 -3.33 -20.09
N ALA A 143 4.74 -2.88 -19.14
CA ALA A 143 4.84 -3.19 -17.71
C ALA A 143 5.06 -4.68 -17.42
N LEU A 144 4.29 -5.56 -18.08
CA LEU A 144 4.40 -7.01 -17.88
C LEU A 144 5.75 -7.57 -18.33
N VAL A 145 6.28 -7.07 -19.45
CA VAL A 145 7.58 -7.49 -20.00
C VAL A 145 8.69 -7.03 -19.06
N VAL A 146 8.66 -5.76 -18.66
CA VAL A 146 9.65 -5.17 -17.76
C VAL A 146 9.66 -5.86 -16.39
N ALA A 147 8.48 -6.10 -15.80
CA ALA A 147 8.38 -6.82 -14.52
C ALA A 147 8.92 -8.25 -14.60
N ARG A 148 8.72 -8.96 -15.72
CA ARG A 148 9.26 -10.31 -15.94
C ARG A 148 10.78 -10.29 -16.08
N ALA A 149 11.34 -9.32 -16.80
CA ALA A 149 12.77 -9.14 -16.94
C ALA A 149 13.42 -8.84 -15.57
N ALA A 150 12.87 -7.89 -14.82
CA ALA A 150 13.28 -7.57 -13.45
C ALA A 150 13.26 -8.80 -12.53
N ARG A 151 12.19 -9.58 -12.58
CA ARG A 151 12.09 -10.84 -11.84
C ARG A 151 13.20 -11.80 -12.24
N SER A 152 13.42 -12.01 -13.54
CA SER A 152 14.48 -12.91 -14.03
C SER A 152 15.86 -12.49 -13.52
N ALA A 153 16.18 -11.20 -13.56
CA ALA A 153 17.44 -10.67 -13.05
C ALA A 153 17.59 -10.88 -11.53
N ALA A 154 16.52 -10.67 -10.76
CA ALA A 154 16.52 -10.89 -9.32
C ALA A 154 16.67 -12.38 -8.94
N TYR A 155 16.01 -13.31 -9.65
CA TYR A 155 16.15 -14.74 -9.38
C TYR A 155 17.57 -15.29 -9.64
N ALA A 156 18.34 -14.63 -10.50
CA ALA A 156 19.74 -14.98 -10.73
C ALA A 156 20.65 -14.59 -9.54
N ASP A 157 20.17 -13.80 -8.57
CA ASP A 157 20.94 -13.31 -7.43
C ASP A 157 20.25 -13.59 -6.08
N ALA A 158 20.77 -14.57 -5.33
CA ALA A 158 20.20 -15.03 -4.06
C ALA A 158 20.31 -14.00 -2.91
N SER A 159 20.91 -12.81 -3.13
CA SER A 159 21.16 -11.82 -2.09
C SER A 159 20.02 -10.81 -1.89
N ALA A 160 19.00 -10.83 -2.74
CA ALA A 160 17.87 -9.89 -2.72
C ALA A 160 17.01 -9.97 -1.43
N ASP A 161 16.87 -11.15 -0.83
CA ASP A 161 15.93 -11.38 0.29
C ASP A 161 16.35 -10.68 1.60
N ALA A 162 17.65 -10.61 1.91
CA ALA A 162 18.13 -10.09 3.18
C ALA A 162 17.94 -8.56 3.33
N TYR A 163 17.93 -7.80 2.22
CA TYR A 163 17.84 -6.34 2.26
C TYR A 163 16.41 -5.82 2.09
N ALA A 164 15.52 -6.60 1.44
CA ALA A 164 14.08 -6.36 1.51
C ALA A 164 13.60 -6.31 2.98
N TYR A 165 14.26 -7.03 3.88
CA TYR A 165 14.00 -6.96 5.32
C TYR A 165 14.45 -5.63 5.95
N ALA A 166 15.65 -5.12 5.62
CA ALA A 166 16.18 -3.88 6.20
C ALA A 166 15.41 -2.63 5.76
N LYS A 167 14.80 -2.67 4.57
CA LYS A 167 14.00 -1.58 4.00
C LYS A 167 12.50 -1.89 3.95
N ARG A 168 12.05 -2.91 4.70
CA ARG A 168 10.68 -3.44 4.63
C ARG A 168 9.62 -2.36 4.85
N ASP A 169 9.73 -1.57 5.91
CA ASP A 169 8.71 -0.57 6.23
C ASP A 169 8.69 0.56 5.20
N GLU A 170 9.85 0.96 4.68
CA GLU A 170 9.95 1.97 3.61
C GLU A 170 9.28 1.48 2.32
N ILE A 171 9.52 0.22 1.93
CA ILE A 171 8.90 -0.40 0.76
C ILE A 171 7.39 -0.56 0.94
N LEU A 172 6.94 -1.01 2.12
CA LEU A 172 5.52 -1.19 2.41
C LEU A 172 4.79 0.16 2.50
N ALA A 173 5.40 1.19 3.08
CA ALA A 173 4.87 2.55 3.09
C ALA A 173 4.79 3.14 1.67
N LEU A 174 5.80 2.91 0.82
CA LEU A 174 5.75 3.30 -0.58
C LEU A 174 4.63 2.58 -1.34
N SER A 175 4.40 1.29 -1.05
CA SER A 175 3.25 0.56 -1.59
C SER A 175 1.91 1.16 -1.18
N ALA A 176 1.80 1.65 0.06
CA ALA A 176 0.61 2.35 0.54
C ALA A 176 0.43 3.70 -0.18
N GLU A 177 1.50 4.48 -0.35
CA GLU A 177 1.43 5.77 -1.05
C GLU A 177 1.05 5.60 -2.53
N ILE A 178 1.62 4.60 -3.22
CA ILE A 178 1.23 4.26 -4.60
C ILE A 178 -0.28 3.94 -4.69
N ALA A 179 -0.82 3.19 -3.72
CA ALA A 179 -2.24 2.91 -3.67
C ALA A 179 -3.06 4.17 -3.35
N CYS A 180 -2.57 5.05 -2.47
CA CYS A 180 -3.18 6.34 -2.19
C CYS A 180 -3.27 7.20 -3.47
N GLU A 181 -2.18 7.34 -4.21
CA GLU A 181 -2.14 8.05 -5.49
C GLU A 181 -3.12 7.43 -6.52
N ALA A 182 -3.13 6.11 -6.65
CA ALA A 182 -4.07 5.41 -7.52
C ALA A 182 -5.53 5.68 -7.13
N LEU A 183 -5.85 5.75 -5.84
CA LEU A 183 -7.19 6.09 -5.34
C LEU A 183 -7.58 7.53 -5.66
N ILE A 184 -6.63 8.47 -5.57
CA ILE A 184 -6.81 9.87 -5.99
C ILE A 184 -7.11 9.93 -7.49
N GLU A 185 -6.30 9.27 -8.33
CA GLU A 185 -6.49 9.23 -9.79
C GLU A 185 -7.79 8.55 -10.22
N CYS A 186 -8.30 7.63 -9.39
CA CYS A 186 -9.56 6.95 -9.61
C CYS A 186 -10.76 7.74 -9.06
N GLY A 187 -10.54 8.88 -8.40
CA GLY A 187 -11.62 9.73 -7.89
C GLY A 187 -12.33 9.14 -6.66
N SER A 188 -11.61 8.35 -5.84
CA SER A 188 -12.17 7.81 -4.60
C SER A 188 -12.65 8.93 -3.68
N GLU A 189 -13.84 8.79 -3.10
CA GLU A 189 -14.49 9.86 -2.33
C GLU A 189 -13.63 10.32 -1.14
N GLY A 190 -12.95 9.39 -0.47
CA GLY A 190 -12.09 9.64 0.67
C GLY A 190 -10.89 10.56 0.40
N ALA A 191 -10.47 10.69 -0.86
CA ALA A 191 -9.36 11.56 -1.25
C ALA A 191 -9.59 13.04 -0.84
N LYS A 192 -10.85 13.49 -0.78
CA LYS A 192 -11.20 14.86 -0.34
C LYS A 192 -10.85 15.14 1.13
N TYR A 193 -10.59 14.10 1.92
CA TYR A 193 -10.25 14.19 3.34
C TYR A 193 -8.76 13.97 3.64
N LEU A 194 -7.91 13.87 2.62
CA LEU A 194 -6.47 13.64 2.85
C LEU A 194 -5.78 14.77 3.61
N TRP A 195 -6.32 16.00 3.57
CA TRP A 195 -5.82 17.12 4.37
C TRP A 195 -5.89 16.86 5.88
N LEU A 196 -6.81 16.00 6.35
CA LEU A 196 -6.85 15.55 7.75
C LEU A 196 -5.60 14.79 8.16
N CYS A 197 -4.87 14.22 7.19
CA CYS A 197 -3.64 13.49 7.48
C CYS A 197 -2.48 14.44 7.82
N ASP A 198 -2.55 15.69 7.39
CA ASP A 198 -1.48 16.68 7.58
C ASP A 198 -1.76 17.61 8.78
N GLU A 199 -2.97 17.54 9.36
CA GLU A 199 -3.27 18.13 10.66
C GLU A 199 -2.43 17.43 11.72
N VAL A 200 -1.37 18.09 12.18
CA VAL A 200 -0.57 17.64 13.33
C VAL A 200 -1.55 17.46 14.49
N ALA A 201 -1.58 16.26 15.09
CA ALA A 201 -2.25 16.04 16.36
C ALA A 201 -1.66 17.03 17.36
N ALA A 202 -2.42 18.10 17.63
CA ALA A 202 -2.07 19.12 18.61
C ALA A 202 -2.00 18.52 20.02
#